data_AF-A0A376FM53-F1
#
_entry.id   AF-A0A376FM53-F1
#
_cell.length_a   1.000
_cell.length_b   1.000
_cell.length_c   1.000
_cell.angle_alpha   90.00
_cell.angle_beta   90.00
_cell.angle_gamma   90.00
#
_symmetry.space_group_name_H-M   'P 1'
#
loop_
_entity.id
_entity.type
_entity.pdbx_description
1 polymer ?
#
loop_
_entity_poly.entity_id
_entity_poly.type
_entity_poly.pdbx_seq_one_letter_code
_entity_poly.pdbx_strand_id
1 'polypeptide(L)'
;MAARPRKKEYRHLPDYLFFDKDRGVYKFTLITGKKKTLGSDRVMAIAIAREYNLRMRPENTPSIDSLIRESGGLNGEAHPVF
;
A
#
# COMPACT_ATOMS: atom_id res chain seq x y z
N MET A 1 -16.68 -18.39 -1.83
CA MET A 1 -15.49 -17.76 -2.46
C MET A 1 -14.25 -18.49 -1.96
N ALA A 2 -13.58 -19.29 -2.80
CA ALA A 2 -12.35 -19.97 -2.39
C ALA A 2 -11.19 -18.96 -2.36
N ALA A 3 -10.60 -18.74 -1.19
CA ALA A 3 -9.40 -17.94 -1.03
C ALA A 3 -8.23 -18.64 -1.73
N ARG A 4 -7.79 -18.09 -2.87
CA ARG A 4 -6.63 -18.62 -3.61
C ARG A 4 -5.37 -18.33 -2.78
N PRO A 5 -4.56 -19.34 -2.42
CA PRO A 5 -3.35 -19.13 -1.65
C PRO A 5 -2.40 -18.18 -2.41
N ARG A 6 -2.02 -17.07 -1.77
CA ARG A 6 -1.16 -16.04 -2.35
C ARG A 6 0.21 -16.66 -2.68
N LYS A 7 0.53 -16.83 -3.97
CA LYS A 7 1.86 -17.29 -4.42
C LYS A 7 2.96 -16.38 -3.84
N LYS A 8 4.00 -17.02 -3.32
CA LYS A 8 5.14 -16.42 -2.56
C LYS A 8 5.89 -15.30 -3.31
N GLU A 9 5.77 -15.23 -4.64
CA GLU A 9 6.36 -14.20 -5.51
C GLU A 9 5.67 -12.83 -5.39
N TYR A 10 4.41 -12.79 -4.93
CA TYR A 10 3.63 -11.55 -4.77
C TYR A 10 3.66 -10.99 -3.36
N ARG A 11 4.51 -11.53 -2.48
CA ARG A 11 4.59 -11.15 -1.06
C ARG A 11 4.91 -9.67 -0.82
N HIS A 12 5.42 -8.97 -1.83
CA HIS A 12 5.89 -7.59 -1.72
C HIS A 12 5.03 -6.58 -2.47
N LEU A 13 3.89 -6.99 -3.04
CA LEU A 13 2.97 -6.02 -3.66
C LEU A 13 2.12 -5.34 -2.57
N PRO A 14 1.94 -4.01 -2.64
CA PRO A 14 0.97 -3.31 -1.80
C PRO A 14 -0.44 -3.86 -1.98
N ASP A 15 -1.30 -3.61 -0.99
CA ASP A 15 -2.70 -4.01 -1.08
C ASP A 15 -3.39 -3.44 -2.32
N TYR A 16 -4.36 -4.20 -2.82
CA TYR A 16 -5.15 -3.89 -4.02
C TYR A 16 -4.35 -3.83 -5.34
N LEU A 17 -3.03 -4.08 -5.32
CA LEU A 17 -2.20 -4.25 -6.50
C LEU A 17 -1.99 -5.73 -6.81
N PHE A 18 -2.27 -6.13 -8.05
CA PHE A 18 -2.02 -7.48 -8.53
C PHE A 18 -1.32 -7.46 -9.88
N PHE A 19 -0.45 -8.43 -10.13
CA PHE A 19 0.16 -8.62 -11.44
C PHE A 19 -0.61 -9.66 -12.22
N ASP A 20 -1.09 -9.28 -13.39
CA ASP A 20 -1.73 -10.15 -14.36
C ASP A 20 -0.65 -10.87 -15.18
N LYS A 21 -0.39 -12.15 -14.88
CA LYS A 21 0.65 -12.94 -15.55
C LYS A 21 0.35 -13.14 -17.04
N ASP A 22 -0.92 -13.27 -17.40
CA ASP A 22 -1.33 -13.56 -18.78
C ASP A 22 -1.08 -12.35 -19.69
N ARG A 23 -1.19 -11.14 -19.13
CA ARG A 23 -1.01 -9.89 -19.86
C ARG A 23 0.31 -9.18 -19.59
N GLY A 24 1.09 -9.63 -18.61
CA GLY A 24 2.34 -8.99 -18.20
C GLY A 24 2.18 -7.58 -17.62
N VAL A 25 1.03 -7.26 -17.02
CA VAL A 25 0.72 -5.91 -16.51
C VAL A 25 0.23 -5.91 -15.07
N TYR A 26 0.54 -4.84 -14.36
CA TYR A 26 0.01 -4.53 -13.05
C TYR A 26 -1.39 -3.94 -13.17
N LYS A 27 -2.29 -4.44 -12.33
CA LYS A 27 -3.67 -3.98 -12.21
C LYS A 27 -3.95 -3.63 -10.77
N PHE A 28 -4.60 -2.49 -10.58
CA PHE A 28 -4.90 -1.91 -9.29
C PHE A 28 -6.41 -1.74 -9.11
N THR A 29 -6.91 -2.02 -7.90
CA THR A 29 -8.35 -1.90 -7.58
C THR A 29 -8.59 -0.64 -6.77
N LEU A 30 -9.37 0.29 -7.33
CA LEU A 30 -9.77 1.53 -6.68
C LEU A 30 -10.74 1.28 -5.53
N ILE A 31 -10.97 2.27 -4.66
CA ILE A 31 -11.96 2.14 -3.56
C ILE A 31 -13.38 1.86 -4.08
N THR A 32 -13.67 2.30 -5.30
CA THR A 32 -14.95 2.08 -6.00
C THR A 32 -15.11 0.65 -6.54
N GLY A 33 -14.11 -0.23 -6.35
CA GLY A 33 -14.08 -1.59 -6.92
C GLY A 33 -13.67 -1.65 -8.39
N LYS A 34 -13.54 -0.51 -9.08
CA LYS A 34 -13.07 -0.46 -10.46
C LYS A 34 -11.60 -0.87 -10.56
N LYS A 35 -11.27 -1.70 -11.55
CA LYS A 35 -9.90 -2.11 -11.85
C LYS A 35 -9.26 -1.18 -12.88
N LYS A 36 -8.01 -0.79 -12.65
CA LYS A 36 -7.19 0.04 -13.54
C LYS A 36 -5.88 -0.66 -13.84
N THR A 37 -5.45 -0.63 -15.10
CA THR A 37 -4.13 -1.13 -15.51
C THR A 37 -3.10 -0.02 -15.32
N LEU A 38 -2.02 -0.30 -14.59
CA LEU A 38 -0.93 0.65 -14.32
C LEU A 38 0.28 0.45 -15.24
N GLY A 39 0.30 -0.59 -16.08
CA GLY A 39 1.41 -0.90 -16.99
C GLY A 39 2.27 -2.05 -16.47
N SER A 40 3.42 -2.29 -17.11
CA SER A 40 4.34 -3.41 -16.79
C SER A 40 5.47 -3.02 -15.84
N ASP A 41 5.71 -1.72 -15.60
CA ASP A 41 6.74 -1.25 -14.67
C ASP A 41 6.31 -1.53 -13.22
N ARG A 42 7.09 -2.39 -12.55
CA ARG A 42 6.85 -2.80 -11.17
C ARG A 42 7.02 -1.66 -10.18
N VAL A 43 8.08 -0.86 -10.33
CA VAL A 43 8.42 0.19 -9.37
C VAL A 43 7.37 1.28 -9.43
N MET A 44 6.99 1.69 -10.65
CA MET A 44 5.95 2.68 -10.87
C MET A 44 4.59 2.20 -10.33
N ALA A 45 4.19 0.95 -10.62
CA ALA A 45 2.93 0.40 -10.16
C ALA A 45 2.84 0.32 -8.62
N ILE A 46 3.96 -0.04 -7.96
CA ILE A 46 4.05 -0.08 -6.49
C ILE A 46 3.94 1.33 -5.91
N ALA A 47 4.66 2.31 -6.46
CA ALA A 47 4.62 3.70 -5.98
C ALA A 47 3.20 4.28 -6.05
N ILE A 48 2.54 4.15 -7.20
CA ILE A 48 1.16 4.63 -7.40
C ILE A 48 0.19 3.93 -6.44
N ALA A 49 0.28 2.61 -6.30
CA ALA A 49 -0.60 1.86 -5.42
C ALA A 49 -0.46 2.28 -3.94
N ARG A 50 0.79 2.48 -3.47
CA ARG A 50 1.06 2.96 -2.11
C ARG A 50 0.49 4.34 -1.86
N GLU A 51 0.76 5.27 -2.76
CA GLU A 51 0.30 6.66 -2.64
C GLU A 51 -1.23 6.74 -2.65
N TYR A 52 -1.89 6.00 -3.55
CA TYR A 52 -3.34 5.95 -3.59
C TYR A 52 -3.94 5.33 -2.33
N ASN A 53 -3.39 4.20 -1.85
CA ASN A 53 -3.87 3.56 -0.63
C ASN A 53 -3.73 4.48 0.58
N LEU A 54 -2.62 5.19 0.71
CA LEU A 54 -2.40 6.15 1.79
C LEU A 54 -3.47 7.25 1.78
N ARG A 55 -3.78 7.84 0.61
CA ARG A 55 -4.75 8.94 0.51
C ARG A 55 -6.20 8.51 0.62
N MET A 56 -6.55 7.36 0.03
CA MET A 56 -7.94 6.95 -0.15
C MET A 56 -8.37 5.87 0.86
N ARG A 57 -7.44 5.28 1.60
CA ARG A 57 -7.67 4.23 2.62
C ARG A 57 -6.82 4.50 3.89
N PRO A 58 -6.95 5.68 4.51
CA PRO A 58 -6.12 6.06 5.65
C PRO A 58 -6.27 5.11 6.84
N GLU A 59 -7.44 4.48 7.01
CA GLU A 59 -7.73 3.49 8.06
C GLU A 59 -6.89 2.20 7.95
N ASN A 60 -6.40 1.86 6.75
CA ASN A 60 -5.75 0.56 6.49
C ASN A 60 -4.23 0.60 6.59
N THR A 61 -3.64 1.79 6.74
CA THR A 61 -2.18 1.94 6.68
C THR A 61 -1.74 2.86 7.80
N PRO A 62 -0.73 2.51 8.61
CA PRO A 62 -0.10 3.47 9.50
C PRO A 62 0.35 4.65 8.66
N SER A 63 -0.17 5.84 8.97
CA SER A 63 0.19 7.07 8.29
C SER A 63 1.44 7.64 8.93
N ILE A 64 2.15 8.50 8.20
CA ILE A 64 3.26 9.26 8.78
C ILE A 64 2.75 10.04 10.01
N ASP A 65 1.52 10.57 9.96
CA ASP A 65 0.92 11.28 11.08
C ASP A 65 0.64 10.38 12.29
N SER A 66 0.25 9.11 12.09
CA SER A 66 0.07 8.17 13.20
C SER A 66 1.41 7.80 13.84
N LEU A 67 2.45 7.59 13.02
CA LEU A 67 3.80 7.31 13.50
C LEU A 67 4.41 8.50 14.24
N ILE A 68 4.23 9.73 13.73
CA ILE A 68 4.69 10.97 14.40
C ILE A 68 4.01 11.14 15.76
N ARG A 69 2.72 10.80 15.86
CA ARG A 69 2.00 10.83 17.14
C ARG A 69 2.48 9.74 18.10
N GLU A 70 2.66 8.51 17.63
CA GLU A 70 3.19 7.40 18.43
C GLU A 70 4.63 7.64 18.91
N SER A 71 5.46 8.33 18.12
CA SER A 71 6.82 8.68 18.50
C SER A 71 6.92 9.84 19.50
N GLY A 72 5.79 10.41 19.93
CA GLY A 72 5.74 11.47 20.94
C GLY A 72 5.36 12.86 20.43
N GLY A 73 5.25 13.09 19.11
CA GLY A 73 4.65 14.31 18.54
C GLY A 73 5.53 15.08 17.55
N LEU A 74 4.94 16.08 16.88
CA LEU A 74 5.62 17.01 15.95
C LEU A 74 6.78 17.78 16.61
N ASN A 75 6.69 17.97 17.94
CA ASN A 75 7.73 18.45 18.87
C ASN A 75 7.73 17.55 20.12
N GLY A 76 7.67 16.22 19.93
CA GLY A 76 7.53 15.30 21.05
C GLY A 76 8.64 15.41 22.08
N GLU A 77 8.42 16.18 23.14
CA GLU A 77 9.30 16.17 24.31
C GLU A 77 8.98 14.91 25.13
N ALA A 78 9.38 13.77 24.57
CA ALA A 78 9.89 12.69 25.39
C ALA A 78 11.21 13.21 25.95
N HIS A 79 11.18 13.84 27.12
CA HIS A 79 12.41 14.12 27.84
C HIS A 79 13.16 12.78 28.01
N PRO A 80 14.45 12.72 27.63
CA PRO A 80 15.24 11.54 27.91
C PRO A 80 15.25 11.34 29.43
N VAL A 81 14.85 10.15 29.86
CA VAL A 81 15.06 9.73 31.25
C VAL A 81 16.57 9.47 31.39
N PHE A 82 17.26 10.33 32.16
CA PHE A 82 18.65 10.15 32.57
C PHE A 82 18.77 9.10 33.67
#